data_AF-A0A0C2DCR6-F1
#
_entry.id   AF-A0A0C2DCR6-F1
#
_cell.length_a   1.000
_cell.length_b   1.000
_cell.length_c   1.000
_cell.angle_alpha   90.00
_cell.angle_beta   90.00
_cell.angle_gamma   90.00
#
_symmetry.space_group_name_H-M   'P 1'
#
loop_
_entity.id
_entity.type
_entity.pdbx_description
1 polymer ?
#
loop_
_entity_poly.entity_id
_entity_poly.type
_entity_poly.pdbx_seq_one_letter_code
_entity_poly.pdbx_strand_id
1 'polypeptide(L)' 'MLVVFLLLIGFAKRKSNSNMRIPLLILVLTVAVIADEDYYKLLGIERDADDRTIRKAFKKLAIQKHPDKNKT' A
#
# COMPACT_ATOMS: atom_id res chain seq x y z
N MET A 1 -6.28 3.40 2.67
CA MET A 1 -6.88 2.08 2.97
C MET A 1 -8.28 2.21 3.57
N LEU A 2 -8.44 2.66 4.83
CA LEU A 2 -9.74 2.68 5.52
C LEU A 2 -10.76 3.69 4.94
N VAL A 3 -10.29 4.87 4.50
CA VAL A 3 -11.14 5.91 3.88
C VAL A 3 -11.70 5.48 2.52
N VAL A 4 -10.91 4.75 1.72
CA VAL A 4 -11.34 4.20 0.41
C VAL A 4 -12.43 3.16 0.59
N PHE A 5 -12.31 2.32 1.62
CA PHE A 5 -13.31 1.32 1.95
C PHE A 5 -14.66 1.95 2.33
N LEU A 6 -14.65 3.04 3.11
CA LEU A 6 -15.85 3.80 3.45
C LEU A 6 -16.50 4.47 2.22
N LEU A 7 -15.68 5.00 1.29
CA LEU A 7 -16.17 5.58 0.04
C LEU A 7 -16.79 4.52 -0.90
N LEU A 8 -16.25 3.30 -0.94
CA LEU A 8 -16.81 2.18 -1.71
C LEU A 8 -18.16 1.72 -1.15
N ILE A 9 -18.28 1.59 0.18
CA ILE A 9 -19.55 1.28 0.84
C ILE A 9 -20.59 2.38 0.55
N GLY A 10 -20.16 3.64 0.59
CA GLY A 10 -21.01 4.78 0.25
C GLY A 10 -21.45 4.80 -1.23
N PHE A 11 -20.57 4.38 -2.16
CA PHE A 11 -20.88 4.27 -3.58
C PHE A 11 -21.85 3.12 -3.88
N ALA A 12 -21.70 1.97 -3.20
CA ALA A 12 -22.57 0.80 -3.37
C ALA A 12 -24.04 1.08 -3.00
N LYS A 13 -24.30 2.06 -2.13
CA LYS A 13 -25.66 2.46 -1.73
C LYS A 13 -26.26 3.57 -2.60
N ARG A 14 -25.55 4.04 -3.63
CA ARG A 14 -25.95 5.21 -4.43
C ARG A 14 -26.75 4.82 -5.67
N LYS A 15 -27.98 5.33 -5.78
CA LYS A 15 -28.88 5.12 -6.94
C LYS A 15 -28.26 5.73 -8.21
N SER A 16 -28.23 4.92 -9.27
CA SER A 16 -27.61 5.22 -10.56
C SER A 16 -28.15 6.50 -11.19
N ASN A 17 -27.34 7.56 -11.13
CA ASN A 17 -27.54 8.82 -11.85
C ASN A 17 -26.38 9.00 -12.85
N SER A 18 -26.65 9.58 -14.03
CA SER A 18 -25.67 9.81 -15.12
C SER A 18 -24.40 10.57 -14.69
N ASN A 19 -24.49 11.36 -13.61
CA ASN A 19 -23.39 12.14 -13.04
C ASN A 19 -22.44 11.32 -12.14
N MET A 20 -22.68 10.02 -11.93
CA MET A 20 -21.83 9.15 -11.11
C MET A 20 -20.52 8.71 -11.78
N ARG A 21 -20.35 8.99 -13.07
CA ARG A 21 -19.12 8.64 -13.81
C ARG A 21 -17.91 9.44 -13.32
N ILE A 22 -18.09 10.74 -13.05
CA ILE A 22 -17.02 11.64 -12.58
C ILE A 22 -16.45 11.19 -11.22
N PRO A 23 -17.26 10.99 -10.15
CA PRO A 23 -16.72 10.54 -8.87
C PRO A 23 -16.14 9.12 -8.93
N LEU A 24 -16.65 8.25 -9.81
CA LEU A 24 -16.08 6.91 -10.03
C LEU A 24 -14.68 6.99 -10.66
N LEU A 25 -14.48 7.85 -11.65
CA LEU A 25 -13.18 8.07 -12.29
C LEU A 25 -12.16 8.69 -11.32
N ILE A 26 -12.58 9.66 -10.50
CA ILE A 26 -11.72 10.27 -9.46
C ILE A 26 -11.30 9.20 -8.42
N LEU A 27 -12.22 8.33 -8.02
CA LEU A 27 -11.92 7.23 -7.09
C LEU A 27 -10.89 6.26 -7.69
N VAL A 28 -11.03 5.89 -8.96
CA VAL A 28 -10.07 5.01 -9.65
C VAL A 28 -8.69 5.67 -9.74
N LEU A 29 -8.64 6.96 -10.07
CA LEU A 29 -7.39 7.72 -10.20
C LEU A 29 -6.68 7.88 -8.86
N THR A 30 -7.42 8.11 -7.77
CA THR A 30 -6.82 8.20 -6.42
C THR A 30 -6.26 6.87 -5.93
N VAL A 31 -6.88 5.73 -6.28
CA VAL A 31 -6.34 4.39 -5.97
C VAL A 31 -5.03 4.12 -6.72
N ALA A 32 -4.93 4.54 -7.98
CA ALA A 32 -3.72 4.35 -8.78
C ALA A 32 -2.50 5.08 -8.19
N VAL A 33 -2.69 6.26 -7.58
CA VAL A 33 -1.59 7.06 -6.99
C VAL A 33 -1.06 6.48 -5.67
N ILE A 34 -1.87 5.70 -4.94
CA ILE A 34 -1.48 5.17 -3.62
C ILE A 34 -0.67 3.86 -3.74
N ALA A 35 -0.59 3.26 -4.94
CA ALA A 35 0.01 1.95 -5.15
C ALA A 35 1.55 1.92 -5.21
N ASP A 36 2.23 3.04 -4.96
CA ASP A 36 3.70 3.08 -4.97
C ASP A 36 4.25 2.55 -3.64
N GLU A 37 4.56 1.24 -3.60
CA GLU A 37 5.27 0.63 -2.49
C GLU A 37 6.78 0.88 -2.63
N ASP A 38 7.29 1.86 -1.89
CA ASP A 38 8.72 2.15 -1.82
C ASP A 38 9.50 0.99 -1.15
N TYR A 39 10.04 0.06 -1.94
CA TYR A 39 10.82 -1.09 -1.45
C TYR A 39 12.04 -0.70 -0.60
N TYR A 40 12.72 0.39 -0.96
CA TYR A 40 13.85 0.91 -0.19
C TYR A 40 13.41 1.44 1.18
N LYS A 41 12.25 2.12 1.25
CA LYS A 41 11.66 2.55 2.53
C LYS A 41 11.18 1.36 3.35
N LEU A 42 10.66 0.31 2.72
CA LEU A 42 10.25 -0.93 3.40
C LEU A 42 11.45 -1.63 4.07
N LEU A 43 12.60 -1.64 3.40
CA LEU A 43 13.86 -2.14 3.95
C LEU A 43 14.54 -1.15 4.92
N GLY A 44 14.10 0.11 4.95
CA GLY A 44 14.67 1.17 5.79
C GLY A 44 16.06 1.63 5.33
N ILE A 45 16.31 1.63 4.02
CA ILE A 45 17.58 2.01 3.41
C ILE A 45 17.39 3.12 2.37
N GLU A 46 18.47 3.82 2.05
CA GLU A 46 18.49 4.81 0.98
C GLU A 46 18.50 4.13 -0.40
N ARG A 47 18.09 4.88 -1.43
CA ARG A 47 17.99 4.38 -2.82
C ARG A 47 19.36 4.16 -3.48
N ASP A 48 20.42 4.70 -2.90
CA ASP A 48 21.81 4.55 -3.34
C ASP A 48 22.57 3.44 -2.56
N ALA A 49 21.87 2.70 -1.69
CA ALA A 49 22.49 1.70 -0.84
C ALA A 49 23.11 0.54 -1.64
N ASP A 50 24.35 0.19 -1.28
CA ASP A 50 25.07 -0.95 -1.87
C ASP A 50 24.38 -2.31 -1.58
N ASP A 51 24.61 -3.30 -2.45
CA ASP A 51 24.06 -4.65 -2.34
C ASP A 51 24.36 -5.33 -1.00
N ARG A 52 25.47 -4.99 -0.36
CA ARG A 52 25.81 -5.49 0.98
C ARG A 52 24.86 -4.95 2.04
N THR A 53 24.49 -3.67 1.93
CA THR A 53 23.56 -2.99 2.84
C THR A 53 22.14 -3.53 2.67
N ILE A 54 21.70 -3.73 1.42
CA ILE A 54 20.40 -4.36 1.10
C ILE A 54 20.30 -5.73 1.77
N ARG A 55 21.30 -6.60 1.60
CA ARG A 55 21.33 -7.96 2.19
C ARG A 55 21.33 -7.93 3.71
N LYS A 56 22.05 -6.99 4.32
CA LYS A 56 22.10 -6.83 5.78
C LYS A 56 20.76 -6.37 6.35
N ALA A 57 20.13 -5.36 5.72
CA ALA A 57 18.82 -4.84 6.11
C ALA A 57 17.73 -5.93 5.97
N PHE A 58 17.75 -6.65 4.85
CA PHE A 58 16.84 -7.78 4.61
C PHE A 58 16.99 -8.86 5.68
N LYS A 59 18.21 -9.31 5.98
CA LYS A 59 18.46 -10.33 7.01
C LYS A 59 17.94 -9.89 8.39
N LYS A 60 18.15 -8.62 8.75
CA LYS A 60 17.65 -8.05 10.00
C LYS A 60 16.12 -8.07 10.06
N LEU A 61 15.46 -7.62 8.99
CA LEU A 61 14.00 -7.57 8.89
C LEU A 61 13.37 -8.97 8.89
N ALA A 62 13.98 -9.93 8.18
CA ALA A 62 13.53 -11.31 8.10
C ALA A 62 13.58 -12.01 9.47
N ILE A 63 14.61 -11.75 10.28
CA ILE A 63 14.69 -12.29 11.65
C ILE A 63 13.61 -11.66 12.56
N GLN A 64 13.35 -10.36 12.41
CA GLN A 64 12.34 -9.67 13.22
C GLN A 64 10.91 -10.11 12.88
N LYS A 65 10.62 -10.33 11.60
CA LYS A 65 9.30 -10.77 11.12
C LYS A 65 9.20 -12.29 10.95
N HIS A 66 10.16 -13.05 11.48
CA HIS A 66 10.17 -14.50 11.29
C HIS A 66 8.92 -15.12 11.93
N PRO A 67 8.12 -15.90 11.19
CA PRO A 67 6.86 -16.45 11.70
C PRO A 67 7.05 -17.40 12.89
N ASP A 68 8.20 -18.10 12.99
CA ASP A 68 8.49 -18.91 14.19
C ASP A 68 8.77 -18.08 15.45
N LYS A 69 9.23 -16.82 15.30
CA LYS A 69 9.57 -15.95 16.44
C LYS A 69 8.40 -15.03 16.82
N ASN A 70 7.59 -14.64 15.85
CA ASN A 70 6.28 -14.03 16.07
C ASN A 70 5.19 -15.07 15.80
N LYS A 71 5.11 -16.07 16.67
CA LYS A 71 3.90 -16.88 16.78
C LYS A 71 2.83 -15.99 17.40
N THR A 72 1.88 -15.55 16.57
CA THR A 72 0.55 -15.19 17.06
C THR A 72 -0.08 -16.37 17.77
#